data_AF-A0A356BVY5-F1
#
_entry.id   AF-A0A356BVY5-F1
#
_cell.length_a   1.000
_cell.length_b   1.000
_cell.length_c   1.000
_cell.angle_alpha   90.00
_cell.angle_beta   90.00
_cell.angle_gamma   90.00
#
_symmetry.space_group_name_H-M   'P 1'
#
loop_
_entity.id
_entity.type
_entity.pdbx_description
1 polymer ?
#
loop_
_entity_poly.entity_id
_entity_poly.type
_entity_poly.pdbx_seq_one_letter_code
_entity_poly.pdbx_strand_id
1 'polypeptide(L)'
;MLAMTISPWVAILVGLGSSFGFFVTLGPIVAMRAMTHVLFGAIGAKLYQKGFKLWHVLLITLPIHALSESVVVMIFGFSLYQALVVIGLGTALHHIADSAITLAVYGSLRKAGVPLGIRSKGPVRLG
;
A
#
# COMPACT_ATOMS: atom_id res chain seq x y z
N MET A 1 -4.17 0.09 -1.26
CA MET A 1 -3.99 -0.25 0.17
C MET A 1 -4.99 -1.27 0.72
N LEU A 2 -6.29 -1.14 0.45
CA LEU A 2 -7.31 -2.08 0.92
C LEU A 2 -6.97 -3.57 0.68
N ALA A 3 -6.35 -3.89 -0.45
CA ALA A 3 -5.86 -5.23 -0.80
C ALA A 3 -4.97 -5.88 0.27
N MET A 4 -4.25 -5.10 1.08
CA MET A 4 -3.46 -5.58 2.21
C MET A 4 -4.31 -6.33 3.25
N THR A 5 -5.61 -6.03 3.31
CA THR A 5 -6.54 -6.68 4.23
C THR A 5 -7.03 -8.05 3.75
N ILE A 6 -6.68 -8.45 2.52
CA ILE A 6 -7.10 -9.71 1.91
C ILE A 6 -5.97 -10.73 2.00
N SER A 7 -4.85 -10.50 1.31
CA SER A 7 -3.65 -11.34 1.40
C SER A 7 -2.43 -10.68 0.72
N PRO A 8 -1.19 -11.12 1.02
CA PRO A 8 0.01 -10.68 0.32
C PRO A 8 -0.07 -10.86 -1.19
N TRP A 9 -0.60 -12.00 -1.67
CA TRP A 9 -0.73 -12.25 -3.10
C TRP A 9 -1.71 -11.29 -3.78
N VAL A 10 -2.84 -10.98 -3.14
CA VAL A 10 -3.80 -10.00 -3.68
C VAL A 10 -3.16 -8.61 -3.71
N ALA A 11 -2.44 -8.21 -2.66
CA ALA A 11 -1.72 -6.93 -2.64
C ALA A 11 -0.65 -6.83 -3.75
N ILE A 12 0.12 -7.91 -3.97
CA ILE A 12 1.11 -8.01 -5.04
C ILE A 12 0.44 -7.88 -6.42
N LEU A 13 -0.62 -8.65 -6.68
CA LEU A 13 -1.32 -8.63 -7.97
C LEU A 13 -1.94 -7.26 -8.28
N VAL A 14 -2.53 -6.59 -7.29
CA VAL A 14 -3.06 -5.23 -7.45
C VAL A 14 -1.93 -4.24 -7.77
N GLY A 15 -0.79 -4.34 -7.07
CA GLY A 15 0.38 -3.51 -7.37
C GLY A 15 0.91 -3.72 -8.80
N LEU A 16 1.10 -4.98 -9.20
CA LEU A 16 1.56 -5.35 -10.55
C LEU A 16 0.57 -4.88 -11.63
N GLY A 17 -0.73 -5.08 -11.41
CA GLY A 17 -1.77 -4.61 -12.32
C GLY A 17 -1.76 -3.09 -12.50
N SER A 18 -1.60 -2.34 -11.40
CA SER A 18 -1.50 -0.88 -11.48
C SER A 18 -0.23 -0.41 -12.21
N SER A 19 0.91 -1.05 -11.95
CA SER A 19 2.18 -0.73 -12.62
C SER A 19 2.11 -1.03 -14.12
N PHE A 20 1.55 -2.18 -14.51
CA PHE A 20 1.35 -2.54 -15.91
C PHE A 20 0.38 -1.58 -16.61
N GLY A 21 -0.74 -1.24 -15.96
CA GLY A 21 -1.70 -0.27 -16.50
C GLY A 21 -1.07 1.09 -16.77
N PHE A 22 -0.24 1.60 -15.84
CA PHE A 22 0.50 2.85 -16.07
C PHE A 22 1.63 2.73 -17.08
N PHE A 23 2.26 1.56 -17.22
CA PHE A 23 3.25 1.36 -18.27
C PHE A 23 2.64 1.57 -19.66
N VAL A 24 1.45 1.00 -19.89
CA VAL A 24 0.74 1.09 -21.17
C VAL A 24 0.17 2.50 -21.43
N THR A 25 -0.12 3.28 -20.40
CA THR A 25 -0.87 4.56 -20.54
C THR A 25 -0.06 5.82 -20.26
N LEU A 26 0.92 5.78 -19.35
CA LEU A 26 1.66 6.94 -18.85
C LEU A 26 3.18 6.80 -18.96
N GLY A 27 3.67 5.62 -19.37
CA GLY A 27 5.08 5.36 -19.62
C GLY A 27 5.88 4.83 -18.41
N PRO A 28 7.19 4.58 -18.61
CA PRO A 28 8.00 3.77 -17.70
C PRO A 28 8.25 4.40 -16.34
N ILE A 29 8.39 5.73 -16.25
CA ILE A 29 8.67 6.41 -14.97
C ILE A 29 7.49 6.24 -14.00
N VAL A 30 6.26 6.46 -14.49
CA VAL A 30 5.04 6.31 -13.67
C VAL A 30 4.80 4.85 -13.34
N ALA A 31 5.04 3.94 -14.30
CA ALA A 31 4.95 2.51 -14.06
C ALA A 31 5.88 2.02 -12.96
N MET A 32 7.15 2.47 -12.97
CA MET A 32 8.14 2.11 -11.94
C MET A 32 7.77 2.68 -10.57
N ARG A 33 7.18 3.88 -10.50
CA ARG A 33 6.64 4.43 -9.24
C ARG A 33 5.51 3.56 -8.70
N ALA A 34 4.55 3.18 -9.54
CA ALA A 34 3.48 2.26 -9.13
C ALA A 34 3.99 0.84 -8.81
N MET A 35 5.15 0.41 -9.33
CA MET A 35 5.76 -0.85 -8.93
C MET A 35 6.10 -0.88 -7.44
N THR A 36 6.35 0.27 -6.81
CA THR A 36 6.57 0.37 -5.36
C THR A 36 5.35 -0.10 -4.54
N HIS A 37 4.14 -0.07 -5.13
CA HIS A 37 2.92 -0.60 -4.51
C HIS A 37 3.01 -2.10 -4.23
N VAL A 38 3.76 -2.84 -5.04
CA VAL A 38 4.02 -4.27 -4.79
C VAL A 38 4.83 -4.43 -3.50
N LEU A 39 5.87 -3.61 -3.31
CA LEU A 39 6.76 -3.68 -2.16
C LEU A 39 6.03 -3.35 -0.85
N PHE A 40 5.48 -2.13 -0.73
CA PHE A 40 4.83 -1.75 0.52
C PHE A 40 3.52 -2.51 0.74
N GLY A 41 2.81 -2.87 -0.34
CA GLY A 41 1.59 -3.67 -0.28
C GLY A 41 1.84 -5.07 0.25
N ALA A 42 2.89 -5.76 -0.22
CA ALA A 42 3.27 -7.07 0.30
C ALA A 42 3.71 -7.03 1.77
N ILE A 43 4.52 -6.02 2.14
CA ILE A 43 4.96 -5.82 3.53
C ILE A 43 3.76 -5.56 4.44
N GLY A 44 2.89 -4.61 4.05
CA GLY A 44 1.73 -4.25 4.84
C GLY A 44 0.74 -5.41 4.98
N ALA A 45 0.50 -6.17 3.92
CA ALA A 45 -0.32 -7.38 3.97
C ALA A 45 0.24 -8.42 4.96
N LYS A 46 1.56 -8.64 4.96
CA LYS A 46 2.21 -9.55 5.92
C LYS A 46 2.06 -9.05 7.37
N LEU A 47 2.22 -7.75 7.60
CA LEU A 47 2.03 -7.16 8.95
C LEU A 47 0.58 -7.30 9.41
N TYR A 48 -0.37 -7.04 8.53
CA TYR A 48 -1.79 -7.20 8.84
C TYR A 48 -2.14 -8.67 9.17
N GLN A 49 -1.62 -9.64 8.40
CA GLN A 49 -1.77 -11.06 8.70
C GLN A 49 -1.16 -11.48 10.05
N LYS A 50 -0.09 -10.82 10.48
CA LYS A 50 0.50 -11.01 11.82
C LYS A 50 -0.34 -10.41 12.96
N GLY A 51 -1.47 -9.75 12.65
CA GLY A 51 -2.42 -9.23 13.64
C GLY A 51 -2.21 -7.77 14.01
N PHE A 52 -1.37 -7.02 13.28
CA PHE A 52 -1.25 -5.58 13.46
C PHE A 52 -2.58 -4.91 13.08
N LYS A 53 -3.03 -3.92 13.86
CA LYS A 53 -4.23 -3.14 13.49
C LYS A 53 -3.96 -2.41 12.17
N LEU A 54 -4.97 -2.33 11.30
CA LEU A 54 -4.84 -1.76 9.96
C LEU A 54 -4.21 -0.35 9.97
N TRP A 55 -4.58 0.53 10.90
CA TRP A 55 -4.00 1.87 10.97
C TRP A 55 -2.49 1.87 11.24
N HIS A 56 -1.97 0.94 12.06
CA HIS A 56 -0.53 0.81 12.28
C HIS A 56 0.18 0.34 11.01
N VAL A 57 -0.45 -0.57 10.26
CA VAL A 57 0.08 -1.07 8.98
C VAL A 57 0.19 0.09 7.99
N LEU A 58 -0.85 0.93 7.89
CA LEU A 58 -0.85 2.13 7.05
C LEU A 58 0.28 3.10 7.47
N LEU A 59 0.40 3.39 8.77
CA LEU A 59 1.48 4.26 9.27
C LEU A 59 2.89 3.71 8.98
N ILE A 60 3.12 2.41 9.15
CA ILE A 60 4.43 1.76 8.90
C ILE A 60 4.76 1.76 7.41
N THR A 61 3.75 1.59 6.55
CA THR A 61 3.96 1.54 5.08
C THR A 61 4.16 2.91 4.45
N LEU A 62 3.79 4.00 5.13
CA LEU A 62 3.98 5.38 4.67
C LEU A 62 5.43 5.71 4.33
N PRO A 63 6.41 5.58 5.26
CA PRO A 63 7.80 5.88 4.94
C PRO A 63 8.36 4.95 3.85
N ILE A 64 7.90 3.68 3.81
CA ILE A 64 8.31 2.73 2.77
C ILE A 64 7.85 3.23 1.40
N HIS A 65 6.60 3.67 1.28
CA HIS A 65 6.06 4.19 0.02
C HIS A 65 6.80 5.44 -0.46
N ALA A 66 6.87 6.47 0.40
CA ALA A 66 7.48 7.76 0.05
C ALA A 66 8.96 7.62 -0.32
N LEU A 67 9.73 6.86 0.47
CA LEU A 67 11.16 6.66 0.19
C LEU A 67 11.39 5.79 -1.04
N SER A 68 10.60 4.73 -1.23
CA SER A 68 10.74 3.87 -2.42
C SER A 68 10.47 4.64 -3.71
N GLU A 69 9.43 5.48 -3.73
CA GLU A 69 9.16 6.32 -4.91
C GLU A 69 10.25 7.36 -5.13
N SER A 70 10.76 7.97 -4.05
CA SER A 70 11.87 8.93 -4.13
C SER A 70 13.12 8.27 -4.75
N VAL A 71 13.44 7.04 -4.35
CA VAL A 71 14.54 6.26 -4.93
C VAL A 71 14.30 5.98 -6.41
N VAL A 72 13.08 5.56 -6.78
CA VAL A 72 12.73 5.29 -8.18
C VAL A 72 12.98 6.53 -9.05
N VAL A 73 12.50 7.70 -8.65
CA VAL A 73 12.62 8.90 -9.50
C VAL A 73 14.05 9.42 -9.57
N MET A 74 14.87 9.22 -8.54
CA MET A 74 16.31 9.52 -8.59
C MET A 74 17.04 8.68 -9.64
N ILE A 75 16.66 7.41 -9.84
CA ILE A 75 17.22 6.56 -10.90
C ILE A 75 16.94 7.14 -12.29
N PHE A 76 15.82 7.86 -12.46
CA PHE A 76 15.45 8.55 -13.69
C PHE A 76 16.01 9.99 -13.80
N GLY A 77 16.95 10.37 -12.94
CA GLY A 77 17.68 11.65 -13.04
C GLY A 77 17.01 12.83 -12.35
N PHE A 78 15.98 12.61 -11.52
CA PHE A 78 15.38 13.68 -10.73
C PHE A 78 16.37 14.14 -9.65
N SER A 79 16.46 15.45 -9.45
CA SER A 79 17.33 16.01 -8.40
C SER A 79 16.85 15.61 -7.00
N LEU A 80 17.74 15.67 -6.01
CA LEU A 80 17.40 15.33 -4.62
C LEU A 80 16.22 16.15 -4.09
N TYR A 81 16.13 17.43 -4.45
CA TYR A 81 15.01 18.30 -4.10
C TYR A 81 13.69 17.82 -4.72
N GLN A 82 13.70 17.52 -6.03
CA GLN A 82 12.51 16.99 -6.70
C GLN A 82 12.09 15.63 -6.13
N ALA A 83 13.05 14.75 -5.86
CA ALA A 83 12.79 13.41 -5.37
C ALA A 83 12.24 13.40 -3.94
N LEU A 84 12.90 14.08 -3.00
CA LEU A 84 12.50 14.02 -1.59
C LEU A 84 11.41 15.02 -1.23
N VAL A 85 11.51 16.27 -1.71
CA VAL A 85 10.58 17.34 -1.30
C VAL A 85 9.33 17.29 -2.16
N VAL A 86 9.47 17.37 -3.49
CA VAL A 86 8.30 17.44 -4.36
C VAL A 86 7.57 16.10 -4.42
N ILE A 87 8.29 15.04 -4.74
CA ILE A 87 7.70 13.72 -4.95
C ILE A 87 7.54 13.00 -3.61
N GLY A 88 8.58 12.88 -2.79
CA GLY A 88 8.52 12.18 -1.51
C GLY A 88 7.45 12.72 -0.55
N LEU A 89 7.38 14.04 -0.34
CA LEU A 89 6.30 14.63 0.49
C LEU A 89 4.94 14.52 -0.19
N GLY A 90 4.87 14.71 -1.52
CA GLY A 90 3.63 14.51 -2.28
C GLY A 90 3.08 13.10 -2.12
N THR A 91 3.95 12.09 -2.19
CA THR A 91 3.64 10.67 -1.99
C THR A 91 3.22 10.39 -0.55
N ALA A 92 3.84 11.03 0.44
CA ALA A 92 3.41 10.91 1.84
C ALA A 92 1.99 11.47 2.05
N LEU A 93 1.70 12.67 1.51
CA LEU A 93 0.37 13.27 1.58
C LEU A 93 -0.69 12.43 0.86
N HIS A 94 -0.38 11.94 -0.34
CA HIS A 94 -1.23 11.01 -1.07
C HIS A 94 -1.49 9.74 -0.24
N HIS A 95 -0.45 9.13 0.31
CA HIS A 95 -0.57 7.91 1.12
C HIS A 95 -1.46 8.11 2.35
N ILE A 96 -1.43 9.29 2.97
CA ILE A 96 -2.34 9.66 4.06
C ILE A 96 -3.79 9.73 3.57
N ALA A 97 -4.05 10.37 2.43
CA ALA A 97 -5.38 10.42 1.84
C ALA A 97 -5.91 9.02 1.52
N ASP A 98 -5.10 8.17 0.88
CA ASP A 98 -5.43 6.78 0.59
C ASP A 98 -5.67 5.95 1.85
N SER A 99 -4.94 6.24 2.93
CA SER A 99 -5.11 5.58 4.23
C SER A 99 -6.48 5.92 4.82
N ALA A 100 -6.87 7.20 4.79
CA ALA A 100 -8.18 7.64 5.26
C ALA A 100 -9.32 6.97 4.46
N ILE A 101 -9.20 6.96 3.12
CA ILE A 101 -10.16 6.28 2.24
C ILE A 101 -10.21 4.78 2.55
N THR A 102 -9.05 4.15 2.73
CA THR A 102 -8.96 2.72 3.03
C THR A 102 -9.64 2.38 4.35
N LEU A 103 -9.44 3.17 5.41
CA LEU A 103 -10.08 2.96 6.70
C LEU A 103 -11.60 3.12 6.61
N ALA A 104 -12.06 4.15 5.90
CA ALA A 104 -13.50 4.38 5.67
C ALA A 104 -14.16 3.23 4.91
N VAL A 105 -13.56 2.82 3.78
CA VAL A 105 -14.07 1.71 2.96
C VAL A 105 -13.99 0.38 3.71
N TYR A 106 -12.89 0.10 4.40
CA TYR A 106 -12.74 -1.09 5.23
C TYR A 106 -13.83 -1.19 6.30
N GLY A 107 -14.11 -0.08 7.01
CA GLY A 107 -15.18 -0.02 8.00
C GLY A 107 -16.56 -0.31 7.41
N SER A 108 -16.88 0.31 6.27
CA SER A 108 -18.15 0.10 5.56
C SER A 108 -18.31 -1.35 5.09
N LEU A 109 -17.28 -1.94 4.49
CA LEU A 109 -17.29 -3.33 4.02
C LEU A 109 -17.43 -4.32 5.17
N ARG A 110 -16.75 -4.08 6.29
CA ARG A 110 -16.90 -4.88 7.52
C ARG A 110 -18.32 -4.83 8.06
N LYS A 111 -18.94 -3.65 8.09
CA LYS A 111 -20.34 -3.48 8.51
C LYS A 111 -21.32 -4.19 7.57
N ALA A 112 -21.01 -4.23 6.28
CA ALA A 112 -21.78 -4.95 5.26
C ALA A 112 -21.55 -6.47 5.25
N GLY A 113 -20.68 -7.01 6.12
CA GLY A 113 -20.41 -8.45 6.19
C GLY A 113 -19.50 -9.00 5.09
N VAL A 114 -18.81 -8.14 4.33
CA VAL A 114 -17.88 -8.59 3.29
C VAL A 114 -16.68 -9.32 3.94
N PRO A 115 -16.34 -10.54 3.48
CA PRO A 115 -15.23 -11.30 4.04
C PRO A 115 -13.89 -10.71 3.61
N LEU A 116 -13.41 -9.71 4.34
CA LEU A 116 -12.04 -9.19 4.21
C LEU A 116 -11.10 -10.15 4.95
N GLY A 117 -10.09 -10.66 4.26
CA GLY A 117 -9.24 -11.78 4.66
C GLY A 117 -8.47 -11.62 5.96
N ILE A 118 -9.14 -11.75 7.10
CA ILE A 118 -8.65 -12.42 8.30
C ILE A 118 -9.81 -13.24 8.85
N ARG A 119 -9.67 -14.56 8.79
CA ARG A 119 -10.54 -15.51 9.50
C ARG A 119 -10.56 -15.05 10.96
N SER A 120 -11.74 -14.71 11.48
CA SER A 120 -11.94 -14.37 12.90
C SER A 120 -11.12 -15.34 13.74
N LYS A 121 -10.16 -14.85 14.54
CA LYS A 121 -9.47 -15.69 15.51
C LYS A 121 -10.57 -16.20 16.44
N GLY A 122 -10.97 -17.46 16.26
CA GLY A 122 -11.86 -18.13 17.21
C GLY A 122 -11.24 -18.05 18.60
N PRO A 123 -12.06 -18.02 19.67
CA PRO A 123 -11.53 -18.00 21.02
C PRO A 123 -10.62 -19.21 21.18
N VAL A 124 -9.40 -18.98 21.66
CA VAL A 124 -8.52 -20.06 22.11
C VAL A 124 -9.30 -20.78 23.20
N ARG A 125 -9.78 -21.99 22.91
CA ARG A 125 -10.31 -22.88 23.95
C ARG A 125 -9.12 -23.27 24.81
N LEU A 126 -8.99 -22.62 25.96
CA LEU A 126 -8.21 -23.15 27.06
C LEU A 126 -8.96 -24.40 27.54
N GLY A 127 -8.23 -25.51 27.58
CA GLY A 127 -8.75 -26.81 28.03
C GLY A 127 -9.18 -26.78 29.49
#